data_AF-A0A521HJ50-F1
#
_entry.id   AF-A0A521HJ50-F1
#
_cell.length_a   1.000
_cell.length_b   1.000
_cell.length_c   1.000
_cell.angle_alpha   90.00
_cell.angle_beta   90.00
_cell.angle_gamma   90.00
#
_symmetry.space_group_name_H-M   'P 1'
#
loop_
_entity.id
_entity.type
_entity.pdbx_description
1 polymer ?
#
loop_
_entity_poly.entity_id
_entity_poly.type
_entity_poly.pdbx_seq_one_letter_code
_entity_poly.pdbx_strand_id
1 'polypeptide(L)'
;LGLAAETARLRAALMALHTVPDAALELAADFAQLFLLDARGGAPPYASAYEDENAAAPLFGAAAARMETFLADSALAIRDSFREPADHVAIHLAVMARMVEQNADTADYAAAAADEVTFLRNALLGWVPRFADRCRRARPRFDFYPALAALMLGFVLADESLLIELADLGT
;
A
#
# COMPACT_ATOMS: atom_id res chain seq x y z
N LEU A 1 -18.19 2.39 2.21
CA LEU A 1 -16.78 2.73 1.93
C LEU A 1 -16.56 4.14 1.35
N GLY A 2 -17.50 4.77 0.65
CA GLY A 2 -17.33 6.19 0.24
C GLY A 2 -16.33 6.45 -0.89
N LEU A 3 -15.82 5.42 -1.56
CA LEU A 3 -14.73 5.49 -2.56
C LEU A 3 -15.18 5.83 -4.00
N ALA A 4 -16.33 6.49 -4.14
CA ALA A 4 -16.94 6.71 -5.46
C ALA A 4 -16.07 7.60 -6.36
N ALA A 5 -15.44 8.62 -5.77
CA ALA A 5 -14.59 9.56 -6.50
C ALA A 5 -13.29 8.89 -6.97
N GLU A 6 -12.64 8.13 -6.10
CA GLU A 6 -11.40 7.40 -6.38
C GLU A 6 -11.62 6.32 -7.44
N THR A 7 -12.73 5.58 -7.33
CA THR A 7 -13.12 4.57 -8.31
C THR A 7 -13.42 5.19 -9.67
N ALA A 8 -14.14 6.32 -9.69
CA ALA A 8 -14.42 7.05 -10.93
C ALA A 8 -13.14 7.57 -11.59
N ARG A 9 -12.21 8.10 -10.80
CA ARG A 9 -10.90 8.57 -11.29
C ARG A 9 -10.07 7.45 -11.89
N LEU A 10 -9.94 6.30 -11.20
CA LEU A 10 -9.20 5.15 -11.73
C LEU A 10 -9.86 4.60 -13.01
N ARG A 11 -11.19 4.54 -13.04
CA ARG A 11 -11.94 4.14 -14.24
C ARG A 11 -11.67 5.07 -15.42
N ALA A 12 -11.68 6.39 -15.19
CA ALA A 12 -11.37 7.37 -16.23
C ALA A 12 -9.93 7.22 -16.74
N ALA A 13 -8.95 7.01 -15.85
CA ALA A 13 -7.56 6.75 -16.22
C ALA A 13 -7.40 5.47 -17.06
N LEU A 14 -8.10 4.39 -16.68
CA LEU A 14 -8.15 3.15 -17.46
C LEU A 14 -8.76 3.37 -18.84
N MET A 15 -9.89 4.07 -18.93
CA MET A 15 -10.54 4.36 -20.23
C MET A 15 -9.64 5.20 -21.15
N ALA A 16 -8.91 6.17 -20.60
CA ALA A 16 -7.96 6.97 -21.37
C ALA A 16 -6.81 6.13 -21.96
N LEU A 17 -6.36 5.08 -21.25
CA LEU A 17 -5.32 4.17 -21.75
C LEU A 17 -5.79 3.31 -22.93
N HIS A 18 -7.09 3.01 -23.07
CA HIS A 18 -7.58 2.17 -24.17
C HIS A 18 -7.37 2.79 -25.56
N THR A 19 -7.23 4.11 -25.63
CA THR A 19 -6.99 4.84 -26.87
C THR A 19 -5.51 5.06 -27.16
N VAL A 20 -4.61 4.59 -26.30
CA VAL A 20 -3.16 4.80 -26.41
C VAL A 20 -2.53 3.61 -27.13
N PRO A 21 -1.82 3.82 -28.25
CA PRO A 21 -1.00 2.79 -28.87
C PRO A 21 0.05 2.28 -27.89
N ASP A 22 0.26 0.95 -27.85
CA ASP A 22 1.22 0.31 -26.94
C ASP A 22 1.06 0.72 -25.48
N ALA A 23 -0.19 0.89 -25.01
CA ALA A 23 -0.52 1.34 -23.65
C ALA A 23 0.23 0.60 -22.54
N ALA A 24 0.54 -0.69 -22.71
CA ALA A 24 1.34 -1.45 -21.75
C ALA A 24 2.79 -0.96 -21.64
N LEU A 25 3.43 -0.62 -22.76
CA LEU A 25 4.79 -0.07 -22.78
C LEU A 25 4.82 1.32 -22.17
N GLU A 26 3.84 2.14 -22.53
CA GLU A 26 3.65 3.48 -21.98
C GLU A 26 3.42 3.45 -20.45
N LEU A 27 2.63 2.48 -19.99
CA LEU A 27 2.41 2.28 -18.55
C LEU A 27 3.65 1.70 -17.84
N ALA A 28 4.47 0.92 -18.53
CA ALA A 28 5.76 0.47 -18.00
C ALA A 28 6.76 1.63 -17.84
N ALA A 29 6.72 2.62 -18.75
CA ALA A 29 7.54 3.82 -18.64
C ALA A 29 7.12 4.66 -17.42
N ASP A 30 5.82 4.87 -17.22
CA ASP A 30 5.30 5.53 -16.01
C ASP A 30 5.68 4.76 -14.73
N PHE A 31 5.60 3.43 -14.75
CA PHE A 31 6.03 2.59 -13.63
C PHE A 31 7.51 2.80 -13.30
N ALA A 32 8.38 2.77 -14.32
CA ALA A 32 9.81 2.98 -14.13
C ALA A 32 10.11 4.37 -13.56
N GLN A 33 9.47 5.41 -14.12
CA GLN A 33 9.62 6.79 -13.66
C GLN A 33 9.18 6.96 -12.20
N LEU A 34 8.04 6.38 -11.83
CA LEU A 34 7.50 6.51 -10.48
C LEU A 34 8.27 5.69 -9.46
N PHE A 35 8.54 4.42 -9.75
CA PHE A 35 8.92 3.45 -8.72
C PHE A 35 10.38 3.02 -8.76
N LEU A 36 11.09 3.23 -9.89
CA LEU A 36 12.43 2.64 -10.10
C LEU A 36 13.58 3.65 -10.22
N LEU A 37 13.37 4.82 -10.84
CA LEU A 37 14.49 5.66 -11.30
C LEU A 37 15.10 6.59 -10.23
N ASP A 38 14.31 7.46 -9.60
CA ASP A 38 14.81 8.44 -8.64
C ASP A 38 13.97 8.44 -7.36
N ALA A 39 14.57 8.05 -6.24
CA ALA A 39 13.91 8.05 -4.94
C ALA A 39 13.57 9.46 -4.42
N ARG A 40 14.08 10.55 -5.01
CA ARG A 40 13.73 11.94 -4.67
C ARG A 40 12.58 12.49 -5.53
N GLY A 41 12.58 12.24 -6.83
CA GLY A 41 11.53 12.67 -7.77
C GLY A 41 10.35 11.71 -7.92
N GLY A 42 10.54 10.43 -7.61
CA GLY A 42 9.53 9.38 -7.70
C GLY A 42 8.75 9.15 -6.41
N ALA A 43 8.14 7.98 -6.31
CA ALA A 43 7.38 7.49 -5.17
C ALA A 43 7.72 6.02 -4.90
N PRO A 44 8.94 5.68 -4.43
CA PRO A 44 9.33 4.29 -4.19
C PRO A 44 8.29 3.57 -3.31
N PRO A 45 7.89 2.33 -3.63
CA PRO A 45 6.82 1.63 -2.93
C PRO A 45 7.27 0.92 -1.64
N TYR A 46 8.25 1.49 -0.92
CA TYR A 46 8.89 0.92 0.28
C TYR A 46 8.65 1.80 1.49
N ALA A 47 8.24 1.23 2.62
CA ALA A 47 8.02 2.01 3.83
C ALA A 47 9.29 2.77 4.28
N SER A 48 10.47 2.18 4.15
CA SER A 48 11.75 2.80 4.53
C SER A 48 12.06 4.07 3.76
N ALA A 49 11.50 4.25 2.55
CA ALA A 49 11.65 5.48 1.77
C ALA A 49 10.91 6.69 2.36
N TYR A 50 10.13 6.51 3.44
CA TYR A 50 9.32 7.53 4.09
C TYR A 50 9.61 7.69 5.58
N GLU A 51 10.55 6.94 6.16
CA GLU A 51 10.84 7.01 7.60
C GLU A 51 11.63 8.26 8.02
N ASP A 52 12.54 8.76 7.18
CA ASP A 52 13.34 9.97 7.46
C ASP A 52 12.94 11.13 6.54
N GLU A 53 12.55 12.25 7.15
CA GLU A 53 12.26 13.49 6.43
C GLU A 53 13.52 14.29 6.05
N ASN A 54 14.67 13.98 6.68
CA ASN A 54 15.90 14.78 6.59
C ASN A 54 17.05 14.13 5.80
N ALA A 55 16.89 12.90 5.33
CA ALA A 55 17.90 12.23 4.53
C ALA A 55 17.23 11.38 3.45
N ALA A 56 17.95 11.13 2.36
CA ALA A 56 17.65 9.97 1.53
C ALA A 56 17.86 8.73 2.41
N ALA A 57 16.83 8.34 3.17
CA ALA A 57 16.82 7.12 3.94
C ALA A 57 17.29 6.01 3.02
N PRO A 58 18.26 5.18 3.41
CA PRO A 58 18.59 4.02 2.61
C PRO A 58 17.28 3.24 2.38
N LEU A 59 17.02 2.94 1.09
CA LEU A 59 16.12 1.83 0.77
C LEU A 59 16.61 0.61 1.56
N PHE A 60 15.72 -0.29 1.96
CA PHE A 60 16.08 -1.45 2.80
C PHE A 60 16.47 -1.05 4.25
N GLY A 61 15.78 -0.05 4.81
CA GLY A 61 16.06 0.50 6.15
C GLY A 61 15.38 -0.23 7.30
N ALA A 62 15.20 0.46 8.44
CA ALA A 62 14.63 -0.12 9.65
C ALA A 62 13.20 -0.69 9.45
N ALA A 63 12.39 -0.10 8.57
CA ALA A 63 11.07 -0.65 8.23
C ALA A 63 11.14 -2.08 7.66
N ALA A 64 12.11 -2.36 6.77
CA ALA A 64 12.29 -3.69 6.18
C ALA A 64 12.60 -4.72 7.27
N ALA A 65 13.54 -4.42 8.17
CA ALA A 65 13.88 -5.30 9.28
C ALA A 65 12.69 -5.55 10.23
N ARG A 66 11.89 -4.53 10.54
CA ARG A 66 10.69 -4.71 11.37
C ARG A 66 9.66 -5.62 10.70
N MET A 67 9.49 -5.48 9.38
CA MET A 67 8.56 -6.31 8.62
C MET A 67 9.07 -7.75 8.48
N GLU A 68 10.38 -7.96 8.32
CA GLU A 68 10.99 -9.30 8.35
C GLU A 68 10.76 -10.01 9.69
N THR A 69 10.97 -9.31 10.81
CA THR A 69 10.67 -9.85 12.15
C THR A 69 9.19 -10.18 12.28
N PHE A 70 8.28 -9.28 11.88
CA PHE A 70 6.84 -9.53 11.93
C PHE A 70 6.45 -10.78 11.14
N LEU A 71 6.96 -10.94 9.93
CA LEU A 71 6.69 -12.10 9.09
C LEU A 71 7.20 -13.39 9.75
N ALA A 72 8.41 -13.38 10.30
CA ALA A 72 8.98 -14.52 11.00
C ALA A 72 8.16 -14.91 12.24
N ASP A 73 7.78 -13.95 13.07
CA ASP A 73 6.95 -14.15 14.26
C ASP A 73 5.55 -14.67 13.91
N SER A 74 5.04 -14.29 12.74
CA SER A 74 3.74 -14.74 12.20
C SER A 74 3.82 -16.06 11.42
N ALA A 75 5.00 -16.71 11.37
CA ALA A 75 5.28 -17.89 10.54
C ALA A 75 4.91 -17.71 9.05
N LEU A 76 5.05 -16.48 8.55
CA LEU A 76 4.86 -16.11 7.14
C LEU A 76 6.21 -16.00 6.44
N ALA A 77 6.23 -16.33 5.15
CA ALA A 77 7.41 -16.19 4.32
C ALA A 77 7.06 -15.54 2.99
N ILE A 78 7.95 -14.67 2.51
CA ILE A 78 7.86 -14.10 1.17
C ILE A 78 8.35 -15.18 0.19
N ARG A 79 7.60 -15.40 -0.89
CA ARG A 79 8.00 -16.36 -1.94
C ARG A 79 9.33 -15.93 -2.57
N ASP A 80 10.25 -16.86 -2.76
CA ASP A 80 11.57 -16.63 -3.39
C ASP A 80 11.51 -15.94 -4.77
N SER A 81 10.39 -16.10 -5.48
CA SER A 81 10.17 -15.45 -6.78
C SER A 81 9.96 -13.93 -6.66
N PHE A 82 9.61 -13.42 -5.48
CA PHE A 82 9.37 -12.01 -5.22
C PHE A 82 10.67 -11.38 -4.72
N ARG A 83 11.36 -10.66 -5.61
CA ARG A 83 12.71 -10.11 -5.36
C ARG A 83 12.65 -8.67 -4.84
N GLU A 84 11.67 -8.36 -4.01
CA GLU A 84 11.54 -7.05 -3.37
C GLU A 84 11.67 -7.19 -1.84
N PRO A 85 12.09 -6.12 -1.14
CA PRO A 85 12.05 -5.99 0.31
C PRO A 85 10.74 -6.37 0.98
N ALA A 86 10.87 -6.80 2.23
CA ALA A 86 9.72 -7.04 3.10
C ALA A 86 8.87 -5.79 3.32
N ASP A 87 9.46 -4.59 3.27
CA ASP A 87 8.71 -3.34 3.46
C ASP A 87 8.04 -2.79 2.17
N HIS A 88 8.01 -3.57 1.09
CA HIS A 88 7.25 -3.20 -0.10
C HIS A 88 5.74 -3.14 0.18
N VAL A 89 5.00 -2.17 -0.38
CA VAL A 89 3.55 -1.99 -0.14
C VAL A 89 2.74 -3.27 -0.38
N ALA A 90 3.09 -4.01 -1.43
CA ALA A 90 2.43 -5.27 -1.78
C ALA A 90 2.56 -6.34 -0.68
N ILE A 91 3.67 -6.37 0.07
CA ILE A 91 3.85 -7.32 1.17
C ILE A 91 2.95 -6.95 2.34
N HIS A 92 2.86 -5.66 2.69
CA HIS A 92 1.94 -5.18 3.73
C HIS A 92 0.48 -5.49 3.41
N LEU A 93 0.04 -5.26 2.16
CA LEU A 93 -1.31 -5.58 1.72
C LEU A 93 -1.57 -7.10 1.72
N ALA A 94 -0.56 -7.91 1.36
CA ALA A 94 -0.67 -9.36 1.42
C ALA A 94 -0.77 -9.88 2.87
N VAL A 95 -0.07 -9.25 3.81
CA VAL A 95 -0.21 -9.56 5.24
C VAL A 95 -1.62 -9.23 5.73
N MET A 96 -2.17 -8.06 5.37
CA MET A 96 -3.57 -7.74 5.71
C MET A 96 -4.55 -8.78 5.18
N ALA A 97 -4.43 -9.16 3.90
CA ALA A 97 -5.27 -10.20 3.32
C ALA A 97 -5.12 -11.53 4.10
N ARG A 98 -3.91 -11.88 4.50
CA ARG A 98 -3.64 -13.08 5.28
C ARG A 98 -4.26 -13.06 6.68
N MET A 99 -4.21 -11.91 7.37
CA MET A 99 -4.85 -11.73 8.68
C MET A 99 -6.37 -11.93 8.56
N VAL A 100 -7.01 -11.29 7.57
CA VAL A 100 -8.44 -11.45 7.31
C VAL A 100 -8.80 -12.92 7.00
N GLU A 101 -8.01 -13.60 6.19
CA GLU A 101 -8.20 -15.04 5.89
C GLU A 101 -8.07 -15.92 7.14
N GLN A 102 -7.10 -15.65 8.01
CA GLN A 102 -6.88 -16.41 9.25
C GLN A 102 -8.02 -16.19 10.25
N ASN A 103 -8.64 -15.03 10.22
CA ASN A 103 -9.73 -14.64 11.11
C ASN A 103 -11.13 -14.90 10.52
N ALA A 104 -11.26 -15.45 9.31
CA ALA A 104 -12.55 -15.60 8.63
C ALA A 104 -13.61 -16.36 9.46
N ASP A 105 -13.17 -17.38 10.22
CA ASP A 105 -14.03 -18.24 11.05
C ASP A 105 -13.91 -17.92 12.56
N THR A 106 -13.28 -16.82 12.94
CA THR A 106 -13.13 -16.45 14.36
C THR A 106 -14.49 -16.16 14.99
N ALA A 107 -14.73 -16.60 16.23
CA ALA A 107 -15.89 -16.17 17.00
C ALA A 107 -15.66 -14.81 17.67
N ASP A 108 -14.39 -14.39 17.80
CA ASP A 108 -13.98 -13.14 18.42
C ASP A 108 -13.57 -12.13 17.34
N TYR A 109 -14.58 -11.64 16.61
CA TYR A 109 -14.37 -10.67 15.53
C TYR A 109 -13.85 -9.33 16.03
N ALA A 110 -14.14 -8.97 17.29
CA ALA A 110 -13.68 -7.71 17.88
C ALA A 110 -12.17 -7.74 18.16
N ALA A 111 -11.65 -8.84 18.73
CA ALA A 111 -10.20 -9.01 18.91
C ALA A 111 -9.47 -9.06 17.56
N ALA A 112 -10.00 -9.80 16.58
CA ALA A 112 -9.43 -9.85 15.24
C ALA A 112 -9.38 -8.46 14.57
N ALA A 113 -10.46 -7.68 14.68
CA ALA A 113 -10.49 -6.31 14.16
C ALA A 113 -9.47 -5.39 14.86
N ALA A 114 -9.28 -5.54 16.18
CA ALA A 114 -8.30 -4.77 16.93
C ALA A 114 -6.84 -5.06 16.50
N ASP A 115 -6.52 -6.32 16.21
CA ASP A 115 -5.23 -6.73 15.67
C ASP A 115 -4.99 -6.15 14.26
N GLU A 116 -6.02 -6.19 13.40
CA GLU A 116 -5.96 -5.62 12.05
C GLU A 116 -5.79 -4.08 12.08
N VAL A 117 -6.50 -3.37 12.96
CA VAL A 117 -6.28 -1.91 13.18
C VAL A 117 -4.86 -1.63 13.63
N THR A 118 -4.34 -2.45 14.55
CA THR A 118 -2.97 -2.31 15.06
C THR A 118 -1.95 -2.46 13.93
N PHE A 119 -2.12 -3.44 13.06
CA PHE A 119 -1.27 -3.61 11.89
C PHE A 119 -1.40 -2.42 10.91
N LEU A 120 -2.62 -2.02 10.53
CA LEU A 120 -2.86 -0.90 9.61
C LEU A 120 -2.13 0.37 10.08
N ARG A 121 -2.29 0.72 11.36
CA ARG A 121 -1.68 1.93 11.95
C ARG A 121 -0.16 1.87 11.95
N ASN A 122 0.41 0.75 12.38
CA ASN A 122 1.85 0.61 12.58
C ASN A 122 2.62 0.35 11.29
N ALA A 123 2.00 -0.33 10.32
CA ALA A 123 2.71 -0.87 9.15
C ALA A 123 2.33 -0.16 7.84
N LEU A 124 1.16 0.49 7.74
CA LEU A 124 0.70 1.14 6.50
C LEU A 124 0.45 2.65 6.67
N LEU A 125 -0.40 3.04 7.61
CA LEU A 125 -0.90 4.42 7.71
C LEU A 125 0.16 5.44 8.08
N GLY A 126 1.28 5.03 8.67
CA GLY A 126 2.44 5.89 8.92
C GLY A 126 3.13 6.41 7.65
N TRP A 127 2.94 5.78 6.49
CA TRP A 127 3.69 6.15 5.28
C TRP A 127 2.88 6.16 3.98
N VAL A 128 1.84 5.32 3.85
CA VAL A 128 1.00 5.23 2.65
C VAL A 128 0.37 6.57 2.24
N PRO A 129 -0.08 7.45 3.15
CA PRO A 129 -0.56 8.78 2.76
C PRO A 129 0.50 9.60 2.03
N ARG A 130 1.77 9.53 2.48
CA ARG A 130 2.90 10.20 1.82
C ARG A 130 3.26 9.54 0.50
N PHE A 131 3.24 8.21 0.41
CA PHE A 131 3.40 7.48 -0.84
C PHE A 131 2.37 7.93 -1.89
N ALA A 132 1.09 7.94 -1.55
CA ALA A 132 0.02 8.38 -2.47
C ALA A 132 0.18 9.86 -2.88
N ASP A 133 0.61 10.73 -1.96
CA ASP A 133 0.92 12.12 -2.24
C ASP A 133 2.10 12.26 -3.23
N ARG A 134 3.16 11.48 -3.06
CA ARG A 134 4.30 11.46 -4.00
C ARG A 134 3.90 10.95 -5.38
N CYS A 135 3.11 9.88 -5.47
CA CYS A 135 2.55 9.42 -6.74
C CYS A 135 1.81 10.55 -7.48
N ARG A 136 1.00 11.33 -6.74
CA ARG A 136 0.29 12.50 -7.30
C ARG A 136 1.23 13.61 -7.75
N ARG A 137 2.28 13.91 -6.98
CA ARG A 137 3.22 15.00 -7.26
C ARG A 137 4.20 14.69 -8.40
N ALA A 138 4.52 13.43 -8.62
CA ALA A 138 5.43 12.98 -9.66
C ALA A 138 4.92 13.24 -11.10
N ARG A 139 3.61 13.50 -11.27
CA ARG A 139 2.97 13.84 -12.56
C ARG A 139 3.42 12.92 -13.71
N PRO A 140 3.20 11.60 -13.59
CA PRO A 140 3.42 10.66 -14.70
C PRO A 140 2.56 11.02 -15.92
N ARG A 141 2.85 10.42 -17.08
CA ARG A 141 2.09 10.68 -18.31
C ARG A 141 0.62 10.32 -18.16
N PHE A 142 0.32 9.24 -17.45
CA PHE A 142 -1.04 8.76 -17.22
C PHE A 142 -1.40 8.80 -15.74
N ASP A 143 -2.67 9.15 -15.47
CA ASP A 143 -3.18 9.23 -14.10
C ASP A 143 -3.43 7.84 -13.47
N PHE A 144 -3.07 6.74 -14.14
CA PHE A 144 -3.34 5.38 -13.68
C PHE A 144 -2.73 5.09 -12.30
N TYR A 145 -1.42 5.23 -12.12
CA TYR A 145 -0.77 4.95 -10.84
C TYR A 145 -1.14 5.96 -9.74
N PRO A 146 -1.22 7.28 -10.00
CA PRO A 146 -1.73 8.23 -9.01
C PRO A 146 -3.17 7.96 -8.59
N ALA A 147 -4.05 7.56 -9.51
CA ALA A 147 -5.43 7.18 -9.20
C ALA A 147 -5.49 5.87 -8.42
N LEU A 148 -4.67 4.88 -8.79
CA LEU A 148 -4.57 3.60 -8.07
C LEU A 148 -4.07 3.80 -6.64
N ALA A 149 -3.03 4.61 -6.44
CA ALA A 149 -2.52 4.92 -5.10
C ALA A 149 -3.54 5.70 -4.25
N ALA A 150 -4.31 6.60 -4.86
CA ALA A 150 -5.41 7.30 -4.18
C ALA A 150 -6.54 6.35 -3.78
N LEU A 151 -6.93 5.43 -4.66
CA LEU A 151 -7.94 4.41 -4.35
C LEU A 151 -7.47 3.48 -3.24
N MET A 152 -6.21 3.04 -3.28
CA MET A 152 -5.62 2.20 -2.23
C MET A 152 -5.62 2.93 -0.88
N LEU A 153 -5.19 4.20 -0.83
CA LEU A 153 -5.22 4.98 0.40
C LEU A 153 -6.65 5.15 0.93
N GLY A 154 -7.60 5.50 0.05
CA GLY A 154 -9.01 5.63 0.43
C GLY A 154 -9.57 4.33 0.99
N PHE A 155 -9.25 3.20 0.36
CA PHE A 155 -9.64 1.87 0.85
C PHE A 155 -9.08 1.59 2.23
N VAL A 156 -7.77 1.77 2.44
CA VAL A 156 -7.11 1.52 3.73
C VAL A 156 -7.70 2.39 4.85
N LEU A 157 -8.02 3.66 4.58
CA LEU A 157 -8.66 4.55 5.56
C LEU A 157 -10.11 4.14 5.88
N ALA A 158 -10.86 3.73 4.85
CA ALA A 158 -12.22 3.25 5.04
C ALA A 158 -12.28 1.93 5.81
N ASP A 159 -11.30 1.05 5.57
CA ASP A 159 -11.12 -0.23 6.25
C ASP A 159 -10.76 -0.01 7.73
N GLU A 160 -9.80 0.86 8.02
CA GLU A 160 -9.45 1.23 9.41
C GLU A 160 -10.69 1.73 10.18
N SER A 161 -11.47 2.63 9.58
CA SER A 161 -12.68 3.17 10.21
C SER A 161 -13.69 2.07 10.55
N LEU A 162 -13.90 1.11 9.63
CA LEU A 162 -14.83 0.00 9.85
C LEU A 162 -14.31 -0.96 10.92
N LEU A 163 -13.01 -1.27 10.90
CA LEU A 163 -12.39 -2.17 11.86
C LEU A 163 -12.39 -1.59 13.28
N ILE A 164 -12.23 -0.27 13.43
CA ILE A 164 -12.38 0.41 14.74
C ILE A 164 -13.82 0.22 15.26
N GLU A 165 -14.82 0.48 14.42
CA GLU A 165 -16.23 0.27 14.81
C GLU A 165 -16.49 -1.18 15.22
N LEU A 166 -15.92 -2.15 14.51
CA LEU A 166 -16.03 -3.58 14.85
C LEU A 166 -15.32 -3.95 16.16
N ALA A 167 -14.13 -3.40 16.40
CA ALA A 167 -13.39 -3.63 17.64
C ALA A 167 -14.15 -3.08 18.87
N ASP A 168 -14.79 -1.93 18.72
CA ASP A 168 -15.58 -1.28 19.79
C ASP A 168 -16.89 -2.02 20.10
N LEU A 169 -17.41 -2.88 19.21
CA LEU A 169 -18.60 -3.71 19.48
C LEU A 169 -18.34 -4.82 20.51
N GLY A 170 -17.08 -5.16 20.77
CA GLY A 170 -16.67 -6.17 21.74
C GLY A 170 -16.46 -5.66 23.17
N THR A 171 -16.50 -4.33 23.38
CA THR A 171 -16.34 -3.67 24.69
C THR A 171 -17.68 -3.32 25.33
#